data_AF-A0A7R9X7M8-F1
#
_entry.id   AF-A0A7R9X7M8-F1
#
_cell.length_a   1.000
_cell.length_b   1.000
_cell.length_c   1.000
_cell.angle_alpha   90.00
_cell.angle_beta   90.00
_cell.angle_gamma   90.00
#
_symmetry.space_group_name_H-M   'P 1'
#
loop_
_entity.id
_entity.type
_entity.pdbx_description
1 polymer ?
#
loop_
_entity_poly.entity_id
_entity_poly.type
_entity_poly.pdbx_seq_one_letter_code
_entity_poly.pdbx_strand_id
1 'polypeptide(L)'
;NSKQKQSIPYPNLQSAIHPITHETEISVPKALDTLEEIPNDDGDGALPDSDDKSSFEFEDCSSSKLFSQDKINDLVRDLNLPKSAAELLGSRLKSRNFILPGVSYS
;
A
#
# COMPACT_ATOMS: atom_id res chain seq x y z
N ASN A 1 -21.29 -38.44 13.40
CA ASN A 1 -21.32 -37.17 12.64
C ASN A 1 -20.68 -37.42 11.27
N SER A 2 -21.49 -37.77 10.26
CA SER A 2 -21.05 -38.10 8.91
C SER A 2 -20.93 -36.82 8.10
N LYS A 3 -19.71 -36.28 7.96
CA LYS A 3 -19.45 -35.07 7.16
C LYS A 3 -19.49 -35.42 5.67
N GLN A 4 -20.49 -34.94 4.96
CA GLN A 4 -20.61 -35.10 3.52
C GLN A 4 -19.49 -34.31 2.83
N LYS A 5 -18.57 -35.00 2.13
CA LYS A 5 -17.53 -34.40 1.29
C LYS A 5 -18.08 -34.15 -0.11
N GLN A 6 -18.92 -33.14 -0.24
CA GLN A 6 -19.41 -32.67 -1.54
C GLN A 6 -18.25 -31.91 -2.21
N SER A 7 -17.87 -32.26 -3.45
CA SER A 7 -16.90 -31.48 -4.23
C SER A 7 -17.57 -30.15 -4.62
N ILE A 8 -16.96 -29.02 -4.27
CA ILE A 8 -17.49 -27.69 -4.60
C ILE A 8 -16.99 -27.33 -6.00
N PRO A 9 -17.84 -27.28 -7.03
CA PRO A 9 -17.44 -26.81 -8.34
C PRO A 9 -17.23 -25.29 -8.30
N TYR A 10 -16.02 -24.84 -8.62
CA TYR A 10 -15.72 -23.42 -8.75
C TYR A 10 -15.93 -22.95 -10.20
N PRO A 11 -16.58 -21.79 -10.42
CA PRO A 11 -16.74 -21.22 -11.74
C PRO A 11 -15.40 -20.68 -12.27
N ASN A 12 -15.20 -20.74 -13.58
CA ASN A 12 -14.07 -20.10 -14.24
C ASN A 12 -14.27 -18.57 -14.25
N LEU A 13 -13.46 -17.83 -13.48
CA LEU A 13 -13.57 -16.38 -13.33
C LEU A 13 -12.62 -15.67 -14.29
N GLN A 14 -13.11 -14.64 -15.00
CA GLN A 14 -12.28 -13.83 -15.90
C GLN A 14 -11.12 -13.11 -15.18
N SER A 15 -11.24 -12.90 -13.88
CA SER A 15 -10.21 -12.31 -13.03
C SER A 15 -9.15 -13.31 -12.54
N ALA A 16 -9.33 -14.61 -12.79
CA ALA A 16 -8.41 -15.65 -12.36
C ALA A 16 -7.60 -16.16 -13.58
N ILE A 17 -6.29 -15.95 -13.55
CA ILE A 17 -5.38 -16.42 -14.60
C ILE A 17 -4.82 -17.78 -14.14
N HIS A 18 -4.96 -18.81 -14.98
CA HIS A 18 -4.34 -20.11 -14.72
C HIS A 18 -2.83 -20.04 -14.98
N PRO A 19 -2.01 -20.81 -14.24
CA PRO A 19 -0.60 -20.94 -14.55
C PRO A 19 -0.40 -21.34 -16.01
N ILE A 20 0.48 -20.61 -16.70
CA ILE A 20 0.81 -20.86 -18.10
C ILE A 20 1.75 -22.06 -18.17
N THR A 21 1.43 -23.07 -18.98
CA THR A 21 2.31 -24.20 -19.23
C THR A 21 3.58 -23.72 -19.93
N HIS A 22 4.74 -24.00 -19.36
CA HIS A 22 6.02 -23.62 -19.96
C HIS A 22 6.33 -24.51 -21.15
N GLU A 23 6.14 -23.99 -22.37
CA GLU A 23 6.57 -24.63 -23.61
C GLU A 23 8.08 -24.40 -23.84
N THR A 24 8.73 -25.29 -24.60
CA THR A 24 10.19 -25.32 -24.79
C THR A 24 10.78 -24.08 -25.50
N GLU A 25 9.92 -23.19 -26.02
CA GLU A 25 10.31 -21.94 -26.69
C GLU A 25 10.60 -20.77 -25.73
N ILE A 26 10.14 -20.84 -24.48
CA ILE A 26 10.43 -19.82 -23.46
C ILE A 26 11.56 -20.30 -22.55
N SER A 27 12.75 -19.71 -22.75
CA SER A 27 13.91 -19.98 -21.91
C SER A 27 13.62 -19.60 -20.46
N VAL A 28 13.77 -20.56 -19.55
CA VAL A 28 13.71 -20.31 -18.11
C VAL A 28 14.82 -19.32 -17.76
N PRO A 29 14.53 -18.24 -17.02
CA PRO A 29 15.57 -17.35 -16.50
C PRO A 29 16.58 -18.19 -15.72
N LYS A 30 17.81 -18.29 -16.23
CA LYS A 30 18.87 -19.01 -15.53
C LYS A 30 19.28 -18.16 -14.33
N ALA A 31 19.18 -18.72 -13.13
CA ALA A 31 19.75 -18.09 -11.94
C ALA A 31 21.25 -17.83 -12.19
N LEU A 32 21.72 -16.64 -11.82
CA LEU A 32 23.12 -16.27 -11.96
C LEU A 32 23.93 -17.11 -10.95
N ASP A 33 24.83 -17.97 -11.44
CA ASP A 33 25.63 -18.90 -10.62
C ASP A 33 26.69 -18.19 -9.75
N THR A 34 26.77 -16.86 -9.80
CA THR A 34 27.69 -16.04 -9.01
C THR A 34 26.93 -15.34 -7.89
N LEU A 35 26.66 -16.07 -6.81
CA LEU A 35 26.49 -15.43 -5.52
C LEU A 35 27.88 -14.95 -5.11
N GLU A 36 28.10 -13.63 -5.10
CA GLU A 36 29.25 -13.09 -4.39
C GLU A 36 29.20 -13.62 -2.96
N GLU A 37 30.26 -14.34 -2.58
CA GLU A 37 30.46 -14.86 -1.24
C GLU A 37 30.48 -13.68 -0.28
N ILE A 38 29.39 -13.52 0.45
CA ILE A 38 29.28 -12.51 1.51
C ILE A 38 30.38 -12.87 2.52
N PRO A 39 31.36 -11.98 2.78
CA PRO A 39 32.42 -12.27 3.75
C PRO A 39 31.78 -12.52 5.10
N ASN A 40 32.11 -13.65 5.74
CA ASN A 40 31.77 -13.86 7.13
C ASN A 40 32.62 -12.89 7.96
N ASP A 41 31.96 -11.82 8.42
CA ASP A 41 32.57 -10.76 9.23
C ASP A 41 32.74 -11.23 10.69
N ASP A 42 33.83 -11.93 10.93
CA ASP A 42 34.41 -12.12 12.27
C ASP A 42 35.65 -11.21 12.40
N GLY A 43 35.44 -9.90 12.48
CA GLY A 43 36.56 -8.98 12.67
C GLY A 43 36.17 -7.52 12.84
N ASP A 44 36.21 -7.06 14.10
CA ASP A 44 36.31 -5.65 14.52
C ASP A 44 37.02 -4.76 13.48
N GLY A 45 36.22 -3.99 12.72
CA GLY A 45 36.68 -3.19 11.60
C GLY A 45 35.85 -1.93 11.49
N ALA A 46 36.33 -0.86 12.12
CA ALA A 46 35.77 0.48 12.06
C ALA A 46 35.47 0.90 10.61
N LEU A 47 34.19 1.18 10.32
CA LEU A 47 33.74 1.70 9.03
C LEU A 47 33.97 3.23 9.00
N PRO A 48 34.47 3.80 7.88
CA PRO A 48 34.50 5.24 7.70
C PRO A 48 33.06 5.76 7.56
N ASP A 49 32.75 6.73 8.42
CA ASP A 49 31.51 7.50 8.45
C ASP A 49 31.26 8.14 7.07
N SER A 50 30.32 7.59 6.31
CA SER A 50 29.85 8.17 5.06
C SER A 50 28.47 8.75 5.33
N ASP A 51 28.51 9.96 5.87
CA ASP A 51 27.45 10.76 6.46
C ASP A 51 26.53 11.38 5.38
N ASP A 52 26.01 10.57 4.45
CA ASP A 52 25.02 11.03 3.47
C ASP A 52 24.07 9.92 3.02
N LYS A 53 23.23 9.48 3.95
CA LYS A 53 21.96 8.83 3.61
C LYS A 53 20.87 9.67 4.26
N SER A 54 20.32 10.60 3.48
CA SER A 54 19.08 11.30 3.82
C SER A 54 18.11 10.29 4.44
N SER A 55 17.80 10.48 5.72
CA SER A 55 16.80 9.69 6.43
C SER A 55 15.47 9.92 5.72
N PHE A 56 15.10 9.04 4.80
CA PHE A 56 13.73 8.96 4.33
C PHE A 56 12.94 8.38 5.49
N GLU A 57 12.45 9.28 6.35
CA GLU A 57 11.49 8.98 7.38
C GLU A 57 10.24 8.45 6.67
N PHE A 58 10.09 7.12 6.67
CA PHE A 58 8.83 6.51 6.27
C PHE A 58 7.85 6.85 7.38
N GLU A 59 7.09 7.94 7.19
CA GLU A 59 5.95 8.26 8.03
C GLU A 59 5.09 7.00 8.12
N ASP A 60 5.09 6.38 9.30
CA ASP A 60 4.34 5.15 9.54
C ASP A 60 2.86 5.43 9.29
N CYS A 61 2.39 5.04 8.11
CA CYS A 61 1.02 5.23 7.63
C CYS A 61 0.01 4.35 8.40
N SER A 62 0.41 3.81 9.55
CA SER A 62 -0.43 3.09 10.50
C SER A 62 -1.44 4.01 11.18
N SER A 63 -1.12 5.30 11.32
CA SER A 63 -2.09 6.33 11.73
C SER A 63 -2.74 6.97 10.51
N SER A 64 -4.06 6.78 10.37
CA SER A 64 -4.81 7.43 9.30
C SER A 64 -4.78 8.94 9.54
N LYS A 65 -4.12 9.69 8.64
CA LYS A 65 -4.00 11.14 8.76
C LYS A 65 -5.38 11.77 8.68
N LEU A 66 -5.89 12.19 9.82
CA LEU A 66 -7.18 12.87 9.92
C LEU A 66 -7.06 14.26 9.28
N PHE A 67 -8.14 14.70 8.65
CA PHE A 67 -8.25 16.02 8.07
C PHE A 67 -8.66 17.04 9.14
N SER A 68 -7.92 18.14 9.22
CA SER A 68 -8.34 19.37 9.91
C SER A 68 -9.31 20.18 9.04
N GLN A 69 -10.04 21.12 9.65
CA GLN A 69 -10.93 22.04 8.95
C GLN A 69 -10.19 22.82 7.84
N ASP A 70 -8.99 23.32 8.13
CA ASP A 70 -8.20 24.10 7.17
C ASP A 70 -7.85 23.27 5.93
N LYS A 71 -7.41 22.02 6.15
CA LYS A 71 -7.11 21.06 5.08
C LYS A 71 -8.32 20.78 4.20
N ILE A 72 -9.53 20.74 4.77
CA ILE A 72 -10.75 20.52 4.00
C ILE A 72 -11.16 21.80 3.26
N ASN A 73 -11.00 22.97 3.86
CA ASN A 73 -11.25 24.25 3.20
C ASN A 73 -10.30 24.47 2.02
N ASP A 74 -9.02 24.13 2.19
CA ASP A 74 -8.02 24.15 1.12
C ASP A 74 -8.43 23.22 0.00
N LEU A 75 -8.85 21.98 0.32
CA LEU A 75 -9.30 21.02 -0.69
C LEU A 75 -10.54 21.52 -1.47
N VAL A 76 -11.50 22.16 -0.79
CA VAL A 76 -12.68 22.77 -1.43
C VAL A 76 -12.27 23.89 -2.39
N ARG A 77 -11.27 24.71 -2.02
CA ARG A 77 -10.77 25.82 -2.83
C ARG A 77 -9.92 25.32 -4.01
N ASP A 78 -9.02 24.39 -3.77
CA ASP A 78 -8.10 23.84 -4.77
C ASP A 78 -8.85 23.08 -5.87
N LEU A 79 -9.92 22.38 -5.50
CA LEU A 79 -10.80 21.68 -6.44
C LEU A 79 -11.95 22.55 -6.96
N ASN A 80 -12.04 23.81 -6.49
CA ASN A 80 -13.08 24.76 -6.83
C ASN A 80 -14.51 24.17 -6.72
N LEU A 81 -14.78 23.46 -5.62
CA LEU A 81 -16.03 22.73 -5.44
C LEU A 81 -17.20 23.71 -5.17
N PRO A 82 -18.35 23.51 -5.84
CA PRO A 82 -19.57 24.24 -5.47
C PRO A 82 -20.03 23.83 -4.06
N LYS A 83 -20.79 24.70 -3.38
CA LYS A 83 -21.24 24.50 -1.99
C LYS A 83 -21.83 23.11 -1.72
N SER A 84 -22.71 22.64 -2.60
CA SER A 84 -23.35 21.31 -2.47
C SER A 84 -22.35 20.15 -2.53
N ALA A 85 -21.30 20.26 -3.34
CA ALA A 85 -20.24 19.25 -3.43
C ALA A 85 -19.31 19.30 -2.22
N ALA A 86 -19.02 20.50 -1.70
CA ALA A 86 -18.24 20.68 -0.48
C ALA A 86 -18.96 20.08 0.76
N GLU A 87 -20.26 20.27 0.88
CA GLU A 87 -21.09 19.66 1.92
C GLU A 87 -21.10 18.13 1.81
N LEU A 88 -21.25 17.60 0.58
CA LEU A 88 -21.19 16.16 0.34
C LEU A 88 -19.81 15.59 0.70
N LEU A 89 -18.74 16.28 0.36
CA LEU A 89 -17.36 15.91 0.73
C LEU A 89 -17.22 15.82 2.25
N GLY A 90 -17.63 16.86 2.99
CA GLY A 90 -17.60 16.87 4.46
C GLY A 90 -18.40 15.72 5.07
N SER A 91 -19.60 15.45 4.55
CA SER A 91 -20.45 14.33 4.99
C SER A 91 -19.78 12.96 4.76
N ARG A 92 -19.14 12.78 3.59
CA ARG A 92 -18.41 11.55 3.24
C ARG A 92 -17.18 11.35 4.12
N LEU A 93 -16.40 12.41 4.37
CA LEU A 93 -15.23 12.35 5.25
C LEU A 93 -15.65 12.04 6.70
N LYS A 94 -16.76 12.62 7.17
CA LYS A 94 -17.31 12.37 8.51
C LYS A 94 -17.75 10.92 8.68
N SER A 95 -18.50 10.38 7.71
CA SER A 95 -18.95 8.98 7.75
C SER A 95 -17.82 7.95 7.70
N ARG A 96 -16.64 8.33 7.19
CA ARG A 96 -15.44 7.49 7.15
C ARG A 96 -14.51 7.71 8.35
N ASN A 97 -14.89 8.55 9.32
CA ASN A 97 -14.05 8.94 10.47
C ASN A 97 -12.68 9.52 10.06
N PHE A 98 -12.62 10.25 8.93
CA PHE A 98 -11.38 10.90 8.48
C PHE A 98 -11.26 12.35 8.94
N ILE A 99 -12.11 12.82 9.85
CA ILE A 99 -12.10 14.22 10.31
C ILE A 99 -11.72 14.24 11.79
N LEU A 100 -10.94 15.25 12.19
CA LEU A 100 -10.64 15.49 13.59
C LEU A 100 -11.91 15.66 14.45
N PRO A 101 -11.93 15.16 15.69
CA PRO A 101 -13.02 15.40 16.63
C PRO A 101 -13.23 16.90 16.85
N GLY A 102 -14.48 17.37 16.83
CA GLY A 102 -14.82 18.78 17.07
C GLY A 102 -14.88 19.65 15.81
N VAL A 103 -14.62 19.10 14.63
CA VAL A 103 -14.80 19.79 13.35
C VAL A 103 -16.22 19.57 12.83
N SER A 104 -16.94 20.67 12.56
CA SER A 104 -18.35 20.67 12.13
C SER A 104 -18.52 21.45 10.82
N TYR A 105 -19.37 20.93 9.93
CA TYR A 105 -19.76 21.58 8.67
C TYR A 105 -21.24 21.92 8.76
N SER A 106 -21.60 23.19 8.55
CA SER A 106 -22.96 23.73 8.56
C SER A 106 -23.14 24.72 7.42
#